data_AF-A0A955ASQ9-F1
#
_entry.id   AF-A0A955ASQ9-F1
#
_cell.length_a   1.000
_cell.length_b   1.000
_cell.length_c   1.000
_cell.angle_alpha   90.00
_cell.angle_beta   90.00
_cell.angle_gamma   90.00
#
_symmetry.space_group_name_H-M   'P 1'
#
loop_
_entity.id
_entity.type
_entity.pdbx_description
1 polymer ?
#
loop_
_entity_poly.entity_id
_entity_poly.type
_entity_poly.pdbx_seq_one_letter_code
_entity_poly.pdbx_strand_id
1 'polypeptide(L)'
;MVFAVAWWLASVLPASAQGLRIRTGTPVPIEVKQTSEMALEYLVKTQSNNGTWQNSSYGQGPGVDGICCLALLSSGEDPNYGIYADAIRKALRSIISKQSDTGLLSTSGNDHGSMYHHGFGTLALAEAYGA
;
A
#
# COMPACT_ATOMS: atom_id res chain seq x y z
N MET A 1 47.12 26.03 -15.48
CA MET A 1 46.91 24.82 -14.64
C MET A 1 45.63 24.13 -15.12
N VAL A 2 45.70 23.39 -16.24
CA VAL A 2 44.52 22.87 -16.99
C VAL A 2 44.70 21.37 -17.28
N PHE A 3 45.02 20.56 -16.27
CA PHE A 3 45.30 19.13 -16.45
C PHE A 3 44.63 18.23 -15.40
N ALA A 4 43.39 18.52 -15.00
CA ALA A 4 42.68 17.70 -14.00
C ALA A 4 41.25 17.27 -14.40
N VAL A 5 40.82 17.51 -15.65
CA VAL A 5 39.45 17.15 -16.08
C VAL A 5 39.41 15.84 -16.89
N ALA A 6 40.54 15.38 -17.42
CA ALA A 6 40.59 14.23 -18.34
C ALA A 6 40.53 12.84 -17.66
N TRP A 7 40.65 12.76 -16.33
CA TRP A 7 40.78 11.47 -15.62
C TRP A 7 39.46 10.90 -15.05
N TRP A 8 38.32 11.58 -15.26
CA TRP A 8 37.01 11.12 -14.78
C TRP A 8 36.17 10.38 -15.84
N LEU A 9 36.63 10.32 -17.09
CA LEU A 9 35.89 9.67 -18.19
C LEU A 9 36.30 8.20 -18.44
N ALA A 10 37.33 7.69 -17.76
CA ALA A 10 37.92 6.39 -18.09
C ALA A 10 37.51 5.23 -17.16
N SER A 11 36.62 5.43 -16.20
CA SER A 11 36.20 4.41 -15.22
C SER A 11 34.71 4.06 -15.31
N VAL A 12 34.15 4.04 -16.53
CA VAL A 12 32.87 3.35 -16.77
C VAL A 12 33.16 1.86 -16.88
N LEU A 13 33.22 1.17 -15.75
CA LEU A 13 33.13 -0.29 -15.76
C LEU A 13 31.81 -0.67 -16.44
N PRO A 14 31.78 -1.66 -17.35
CA PRO A 14 30.52 -2.15 -17.89
C PRO A 14 29.65 -2.64 -16.72
N ALA A 15 28.54 -1.95 -16.48
CA ALA A 15 27.54 -2.41 -15.54
C ALA A 15 26.88 -3.65 -16.14
N SER A 16 27.25 -4.83 -15.64
CA SER A 16 26.53 -6.05 -15.97
C SER A 16 25.18 -5.98 -15.28
N ALA A 17 24.11 -5.78 -16.06
CA ALA A 17 22.76 -5.94 -15.54
C ALA A 17 22.50 -7.44 -15.34
N GLN A 18 21.82 -7.80 -14.25
CA GLN A 18 21.30 -9.15 -14.10
C GLN A 18 20.40 -9.45 -15.31
N GLY A 19 20.72 -10.49 -16.08
CA GLY A 19 19.91 -10.89 -17.23
C GLY A 19 18.45 -11.14 -16.81
N LEU A 20 17.51 -10.84 -17.71
CA LEU A 20 16.08 -11.06 -17.50
C LEU A 20 15.82 -12.56 -17.27
N ARG A 21 15.84 -12.98 -16.00
CA ARG A 21 15.38 -14.30 -15.60
C ARG A 21 13.86 -14.26 -15.66
N ILE A 22 13.30 -14.59 -16.82
CA ILE A 22 11.89 -14.91 -16.93
C ILE A 22 11.67 -16.19 -16.11
N ARG A 23 11.25 -16.00 -14.86
CA ARG A 23 10.77 -17.10 -14.03
C ARG A 23 9.36 -17.41 -14.51
N THR A 24 9.22 -18.44 -15.34
CA THR A 24 7.91 -19.06 -15.55
C THR A 24 7.53 -19.72 -14.23
N GLY A 25 6.69 -19.03 -13.44
CA GLY A 25 6.18 -19.56 -12.18
C GLY A 25 5.34 -20.81 -12.42
N THR A 26 5.30 -21.70 -11.44
CA THR A 26 4.24 -22.72 -11.38
C THR A 26 2.89 -22.03 -11.18
N PRO A 27 1.77 -22.60 -11.67
CA PRO A 27 0.44 -22.07 -11.37
C PRO A 27 0.27 -21.85 -9.86
N VAL A 28 -0.41 -20.77 -9.48
CA VAL A 28 -0.75 -20.52 -8.07
C VAL A 28 -1.64 -21.68 -7.59
N PRO A 29 -1.29 -22.36 -6.49
CA PRO A 29 -2.13 -23.43 -5.96
C PRO A 29 -3.54 -22.93 -5.63
N ILE A 30 -4.55 -23.76 -5.85
CA ILE A 30 -5.96 -23.37 -5.63
C ILE A 30 -6.22 -23.03 -4.17
N GLU A 31 -5.53 -23.69 -3.25
CA GLU A 31 -5.63 -23.49 -1.81
C GLU A 31 -5.18 -22.08 -1.42
N VAL A 32 -4.15 -21.55 -2.08
CA VAL A 32 -3.67 -20.18 -1.86
C VAL A 32 -4.72 -19.18 -2.31
N LYS A 33 -5.32 -19.40 -3.48
CA LYS A 33 -6.38 -18.54 -4.01
C LYS A 33 -7.59 -18.50 -3.09
N GLN A 34 -8.05 -19.67 -2.63
CA GLN A 34 -9.17 -19.79 -1.69
C GLN A 34 -8.85 -19.11 -0.35
N THR A 35 -7.62 -19.27 0.14
CA THR A 35 -7.19 -18.62 1.38
C THR A 35 -7.20 -17.09 1.25
N SER A 36 -6.75 -16.56 0.11
CA SER A 36 -6.83 -15.14 -0.19
C SER A 36 -8.27 -14.64 -0.21
N GLU A 37 -9.18 -15.34 -0.90
CA GLU A 37 -10.61 -14.99 -0.97
C GLU A 37 -11.25 -14.95 0.43
N MET A 38 -11.00 -15.98 1.25
CA MET A 38 -11.48 -16.02 2.64
C MET A 38 -10.95 -14.86 3.49
N ALA A 39 -9.68 -14.47 3.29
CA ALA A 39 -9.08 -13.35 4.02
C ALA A 39 -9.72 -12.00 3.61
N LEU A 40 -9.98 -11.79 2.31
CA LEU A 40 -10.64 -10.57 1.84
C LEU A 40 -12.09 -10.49 2.35
N GLU A 41 -12.83 -11.59 2.30
CA GLU A 41 -14.16 -11.65 2.90
C GLU A 41 -14.14 -11.34 4.39
N TYR A 42 -13.17 -11.87 5.12
CA TYR A 42 -13.01 -11.57 6.54
C TYR A 42 -12.76 -10.08 6.78
N LEU A 43 -11.90 -9.44 5.97
CA LEU A 43 -11.66 -8.00 6.05
C LEU A 43 -12.94 -7.21 5.84
N VAL A 44 -13.75 -7.54 4.84
CA VAL A 44 -15.02 -6.84 4.61
C VAL A 44 -16.01 -7.08 5.76
N LYS A 45 -16.11 -8.32 6.26
CA LYS A 45 -17.01 -8.67 7.38
C LYS A 45 -16.62 -7.97 8.69
N THR A 46 -15.34 -7.65 8.88
CA THR A 46 -14.82 -7.01 10.09
C THR A 46 -14.62 -5.51 9.96
N GLN A 47 -14.85 -4.93 8.77
CA GLN A 47 -14.80 -3.50 8.56
C GLN A 47 -15.96 -2.84 9.32
N SER A 48 -15.65 -1.77 10.04
CA SER A 48 -16.66 -0.94 10.70
C SER A 48 -17.47 -0.12 9.69
N ASN A 49 -18.62 0.41 10.13
CA ASN A 49 -19.47 1.28 9.29
C ASN A 49 -18.76 2.55 8.81
N ASN A 50 -17.77 3.04 9.55
CA ASN A 50 -16.97 4.20 9.17
C ASN A 50 -15.72 3.82 8.35
N GLY A 51 -15.58 2.56 7.91
CA GLY A 51 -14.50 2.13 7.03
C GLY A 51 -13.17 1.87 7.72
N THR A 52 -13.18 1.69 9.05
CA THR A 52 -11.98 1.43 9.85
C THR A 52 -11.85 -0.05 10.22
N TRP A 53 -10.63 -0.46 10.56
CA TRP A 53 -10.38 -1.75 11.21
C TRP A 53 -9.76 -1.54 12.59
N GLN A 54 -10.20 -2.34 13.56
CA GLN A 54 -9.66 -2.28 14.92
C GLN A 54 -8.49 -3.25 15.06
N ASN A 55 -7.39 -2.77 15.62
CA ASN A 55 -6.30 -3.62 16.10
C ASN A 55 -6.07 -3.33 17.59
N SER A 56 -6.20 -4.35 18.43
CA SER A 56 -6.03 -4.22 19.89
C SER A 56 -4.61 -3.87 20.31
N SER A 57 -3.60 -4.09 19.46
CA SER A 57 -2.18 -3.93 19.81
C SER A 57 -1.55 -2.64 19.28
N TYR A 58 -2.08 -2.05 18.20
CA TYR A 58 -1.48 -0.88 17.54
C TYR A 58 -2.46 0.29 17.34
N GLY A 59 -3.65 0.21 17.94
CA GLY A 59 -4.68 1.25 17.82
C GLY A 59 -5.35 1.29 16.44
N GLN A 60 -6.33 2.17 16.31
CA GLN A 60 -6.98 2.49 15.03
C GLN A 60 -6.25 3.64 14.35
N GLY A 61 -6.10 3.61 13.02
CA GLY A 61 -5.49 4.72 12.30
C GLY A 61 -5.37 4.48 10.80
N PRO A 62 -4.99 5.53 10.03
CA PRO A 62 -4.99 5.48 8.57
C PRO A 62 -3.97 4.46 8.01
N GLY A 63 -3.00 4.04 8.81
CA GLY A 63 -2.05 2.99 8.41
C GLY A 63 -2.68 1.59 8.37
N VAL A 64 -3.45 1.22 9.40
CA VAL A 64 -4.17 -0.07 9.42
C VAL A 64 -5.24 -0.06 8.33
N ASP A 65 -6.02 1.03 8.26
CA ASP A 65 -7.04 1.22 7.22
C ASP A 65 -6.42 1.13 5.81
N GLY A 66 -5.23 1.71 5.63
CA GLY A 66 -4.48 1.67 4.37
C GLY A 66 -4.03 0.26 3.97
N ILE A 67 -3.47 -0.52 4.89
CA ILE A 67 -3.07 -1.91 4.58
C ILE A 67 -4.28 -2.78 4.23
N CYS A 68 -5.37 -2.66 4.99
CA CYS A 68 -6.60 -3.39 4.68
C CYS A 68 -7.19 -2.98 3.33
N CYS A 69 -7.15 -1.69 3.00
CA CYS A 69 -7.55 -1.19 1.68
C CYS A 69 -6.68 -1.75 0.55
N LEU A 70 -5.35 -1.78 0.73
CA LEU A 70 -4.42 -2.35 -0.25
C LEU A 70 -4.67 -3.84 -0.47
N ALA A 71 -4.99 -4.60 0.59
CA ALA A 71 -5.38 -6.00 0.46
C ALA A 71 -6.64 -6.14 -0.43
N LEU A 72 -7.66 -5.31 -0.22
CA LEU A 72 -8.86 -5.32 -1.07
C LEU A 72 -8.54 -4.94 -2.53
N LEU A 73 -7.73 -3.89 -2.75
CA LEU A 73 -7.29 -3.48 -4.09
C LEU A 73 -6.49 -4.59 -4.80
N SER A 74 -5.74 -5.41 -4.06
CA SER A 74 -4.96 -6.51 -4.64
C SER A 74 -5.81 -7.62 -5.30
N SER A 75 -7.12 -7.63 -5.06
CA SER A 75 -8.07 -8.50 -5.78
C SER A 75 -8.27 -8.10 -7.24
N GLY A 76 -7.80 -6.92 -7.64
CA GLY A 76 -8.03 -6.33 -8.96
C GLY A 76 -9.29 -5.48 -9.04
N GLU A 77 -10.00 -5.31 -7.92
CA GLU A 77 -11.14 -4.41 -7.78
C GLU A 77 -10.72 -3.03 -7.29
N ASP A 78 -11.61 -2.05 -7.43
CA ASP A 78 -11.29 -0.64 -7.25
C ASP A 78 -12.48 0.10 -6.59
N PRO A 79 -12.32 1.38 -6.16
CA PRO A 79 -13.42 2.12 -5.53
C PRO A 79 -14.61 2.41 -6.47
N ASN A 80 -14.52 2.18 -7.77
CA ASN A 80 -15.59 2.38 -8.75
C ASN A 80 -16.31 1.05 -9.07
N TYR A 81 -15.57 -0.06 -9.21
CA TYR A 81 -16.07 -1.35 -9.67
C TYR A 81 -15.64 -2.54 -8.80
N GLY A 82 -16.49 -3.57 -8.72
CA GLY A 82 -16.21 -4.81 -7.98
C GLY A 82 -17.09 -5.01 -6.74
N ILE A 83 -17.01 -6.20 -6.14
CA ILE A 83 -17.79 -6.57 -4.95
C ILE A 83 -17.29 -5.85 -3.68
N TYR A 84 -16.03 -5.43 -3.66
CA TYR A 84 -15.35 -4.73 -2.56
C TYR A 84 -15.33 -3.22 -2.73
N ALA A 85 -15.89 -2.67 -3.82
CA ALA A 85 -15.85 -1.25 -4.13
C ALA A 85 -16.37 -0.35 -2.99
N ASP A 86 -17.47 -0.75 -2.33
CA ASP A 86 -18.02 -0.01 -1.20
C ASP A 86 -17.08 -0.02 0.02
N ALA A 87 -16.49 -1.17 0.33
CA ALA A 87 -15.53 -1.32 1.43
C ALA A 87 -14.28 -0.48 1.18
N ILE A 88 -13.77 -0.47 -0.06
CA ILE A 88 -12.64 0.35 -0.49
C ILE A 88 -12.98 1.84 -0.35
N ARG A 89 -14.12 2.30 -0.86
CA ARG A 89 -14.55 3.71 -0.72
C ARG A 89 -14.61 4.16 0.74
N LYS A 90 -15.18 3.33 1.62
CA LYS A 90 -15.28 3.64 3.06
C LYS A 90 -13.90 3.77 3.68
N ALA A 91 -12.98 2.86 3.36
CA ALA A 91 -11.60 2.91 3.83
C ALA A 91 -10.88 4.17 3.35
N LEU A 92 -10.96 4.51 2.06
CA LEU A 92 -10.33 5.70 1.50
C LEU A 92 -10.87 6.99 2.15
N ARG A 93 -12.19 7.10 2.32
CA ARG A 93 -12.82 8.23 3.01
C ARG A 93 -12.34 8.36 4.46
N SER A 94 -12.23 7.23 5.16
CA SER A 94 -11.73 7.15 6.53
C SER A 94 -10.25 7.57 6.65
N ILE A 95 -9.42 7.25 5.65
CA ILE A 95 -8.02 7.67 5.61
C ILE A 95 -7.93 9.18 5.37
N ILE A 96 -8.63 9.69 4.35
CA ILE A 96 -8.65 11.12 3.99
C ILE A 96 -9.14 11.96 5.17
N SER A 97 -10.15 11.49 5.91
CA SER A 97 -10.69 12.24 7.06
C SER A 97 -9.71 12.37 8.23
N LYS A 98 -8.59 11.63 8.22
CA LYS A 98 -7.54 11.69 9.26
C LYS A 98 -6.32 12.52 8.81
N GLN A 99 -6.42 13.19 7.67
CA GLN A 99 -5.39 14.09 7.19
C GLN A 99 -5.39 15.39 8.01
N SER A 100 -4.21 15.84 8.44
CA SER A 100 -4.02 17.17 9.02
C SER A 100 -3.98 18.26 7.94
N ASP A 101 -3.99 19.53 8.37
CA ASP A 101 -3.83 20.69 7.47
C ASP A 101 -2.50 20.68 6.69
N THR A 102 -1.48 19.97 7.19
CA THR A 102 -0.19 19.81 6.50
C THR A 102 -0.15 18.64 5.54
N GLY A 103 -1.25 17.88 5.43
CA GLY A 103 -1.31 16.66 4.62
C GLY A 103 -0.82 15.40 5.34
N LEU A 104 -0.37 15.51 6.60
CA LEU A 104 0.12 14.38 7.38
C LEU A 104 -1.04 13.46 7.75
N LEU A 105 -0.88 12.15 7.53
CA LEU A 105 -1.84 11.14 7.98
C LEU A 105 -1.32 10.54 9.27
N SER A 106 -1.97 10.85 10.40
CA SER A 106 -1.60 10.31 11.70
C SER A 106 -2.84 10.11 12.57
N THR A 107 -2.66 9.42 13.68
CA THR A 107 -3.58 9.47 14.81
C THR A 107 -3.22 10.70 15.67
N SER A 108 -4.18 11.20 16.45
CA SER A 108 -3.98 12.43 17.24
C SER A 108 -2.90 12.20 18.32
N GLY A 109 -1.75 12.87 18.20
CA GLY A 109 -0.64 12.81 19.18
C GLY A 109 0.75 12.75 18.52
N ASN A 110 1.81 12.93 19.32
CA ASN A 110 3.21 12.71 18.93
C ASN A 110 3.54 11.20 18.92
N ASP A 111 2.78 10.43 18.14
CA ASP A 111 2.87 8.98 18.17
C ASP A 111 3.98 8.46 17.26
N HIS A 112 4.80 7.55 17.77
CA HIS A 112 5.87 6.88 16.99
C HIS A 112 5.32 6.12 15.76
N GLY A 113 4.01 5.90 15.68
CA GLY A 113 3.30 5.29 14.55
C GLY A 113 3.01 6.22 13.37
N SER A 114 3.24 7.54 13.48
CA SER A 114 2.89 8.50 12.41
C SER A 114 3.56 8.20 11.08
N MET A 115 4.77 7.64 11.07
CA MET A 115 5.45 7.25 9.83
C MET A 115 4.72 6.11 9.12
N TYR A 116 4.31 5.07 9.84
CA TYR A 116 3.58 3.93 9.27
C TYR A 116 2.17 4.34 8.83
N HIS A 117 1.50 5.16 9.64
CA HIS A 117 0.22 5.74 9.28
C HIS A 117 0.29 6.55 7.99
N HIS A 118 1.29 7.42 7.88
CA HIS A 118 1.49 8.21 6.68
C HIS A 118 1.90 7.36 5.48
N GLY A 119 2.87 6.46 5.64
CA GLY A 119 3.37 5.62 4.57
C GLY A 119 2.29 4.72 3.96
N PHE A 120 1.65 3.89 4.79
CA PHE A 120 0.63 2.96 4.29
C PHE A 120 -0.65 3.67 3.85
N GLY A 121 -1.06 4.72 4.54
CA GLY A 121 -2.20 5.54 4.13
C GLY A 121 -1.95 6.19 2.76
N THR A 122 -0.77 6.79 2.57
CA THR A 122 -0.40 7.42 1.28
C THR A 122 -0.30 6.39 0.16
N LEU A 123 0.28 5.22 0.43
CA LEU A 123 0.35 4.14 -0.56
C LEU A 123 -1.05 3.69 -1.01
N ALA A 124 -1.96 3.48 -0.05
CA ALA A 124 -3.35 3.11 -0.37
C ALA A 124 -4.06 4.17 -1.21
N LEU A 125 -3.87 5.45 -0.89
CA LEU A 125 -4.42 6.56 -1.69
C LEU A 125 -3.83 6.60 -3.10
N ALA A 126 -2.52 6.35 -3.24
CA ALA A 126 -1.83 6.36 -4.53
C ALA A 126 -2.30 5.22 -5.44
N GLU A 127 -2.39 3.99 -4.91
CA GLU A 127 -2.89 2.82 -5.66
C GLU A 127 -4.35 3.03 -6.09
N ALA A 128 -5.19 3.59 -5.20
CA ALA A 128 -6.58 3.88 -5.52
C ALA A 128 -6.78 5.06 -6.48
N TYR A 129 -5.79 5.94 -6.64
CA TYR A 129 -5.89 7.10 -7.54
C TYR A 129 -5.90 6.70 -9.02
N GLY A 130 -5.33 5.53 -9.36
CA GLY A 130 -5.33 4.99 -10.72
C GLY A 130 -6.63 4.29 -11.15
N ALA A 131 -7.64 4.28 -10.28
CA ALA A 131 -8.94 3.66 -10.50
C ALA A 131 -9.90 4.45 -11.40
#